data_AF-A0A3B1IKN4-F1
#
_entry.id   AF-A0A3B1IKN4-F1
#
_cell.length_a   1.000
_cell.length_b   1.000
_cell.length_c   1.000
_cell.angle_alpha   90.00
_cell.angle_beta   90.00
_cell.angle_gamma   90.00
#
_symmetry.space_group_name_H-M   'P 1'
#
loop_
_entity.id
_entity.type
_entity.pdbx_description
1 polymer ?
#
loop_
_entity_poly.entity_id
_entity_poly.type
_entity_poly.pdbx_seq_one_letter_code
_entity_poly.pdbx_strand_id
1 'polypeptide(L)'
;MRMMSDLAPAHAAKSTKDWFTKKQLEVLAWPASSPDLNVIENLWAIVKRKIRDRKPTTLDQLKQNIATAWEAVSAETCDKLVKIDAAETSGSHTSQGGSHKILRK
;
A
#
# COMPACT_ATOMS: atom_id res chain seq x y z
N MET A 1 -1.18 -16.82 -8.04
CA MET A 1 -1.28 -15.77 -7.02
C MET A 1 -0.07 -14.86 -7.19
N ARG A 2 -0.27 -13.55 -7.35
CA ARG A 2 0.82 -12.57 -7.49
C ARG A 2 0.88 -11.68 -6.26
N MET A 3 2.09 -11.33 -5.81
CA MET A 3 2.32 -10.50 -4.63
C MET A 3 2.94 -9.16 -5.03
N MET A 4 2.41 -8.07 -4.47
CA MET A 4 2.96 -6.72 -4.59
C MET A 4 3.54 -6.28 -3.24
N SER A 5 4.69 -5.63 -3.25
CA SER A 5 5.38 -5.09 -2.06
C SER A 5 6.21 -3.87 -2.48
N ASP A 6 6.52 -3.00 -1.52
CA ASP A 6 7.34 -1.80 -1.69
C ASP A 6 8.83 -2.08 -1.97
N LEU A 7 9.23 -3.36 -1.99
CA LEU A 7 10.62 -3.82 -2.18
C LEU A 7 11.59 -3.20 -1.16
N ALA A 8 11.12 -2.86 0.05
CA ALA A 8 12.01 -2.41 1.11
C ALA A 8 13.15 -3.44 1.33
N PRO A 9 14.34 -3.05 1.81
CA PRO A 9 15.50 -3.94 1.89
C PRO A 9 15.22 -5.27 2.60
N ALA A 10 14.34 -5.29 3.62
CA ALA A 10 13.90 -6.50 4.29
C ALA A 10 13.08 -7.46 3.39
N HIS A 11 12.26 -6.90 2.50
CA HIS A 11 11.47 -7.65 1.52
C HIS A 11 12.30 -8.11 0.30
N ALA A 12 13.42 -7.44 0.01
CA ALA A 12 14.36 -7.81 -1.04
C ALA A 12 15.44 -8.82 -0.60
N ALA A 13 15.49 -9.15 0.69
CA ALA A 13 16.46 -10.09 1.26
C ALA A 13 16.35 -11.49 0.64
N LYS A 14 17.49 -12.20 0.57
CA LYS A 14 17.57 -13.55 -0.03
C LYS A 14 16.63 -14.54 0.65
N SER A 15 16.59 -14.55 1.98
CA SER A 15 15.69 -15.40 2.77
C SER A 15 14.22 -15.19 2.42
N THR A 16 13.81 -13.93 2.21
CA THR A 16 12.45 -13.56 1.82
C THR A 16 12.12 -14.05 0.40
N LYS A 17 13.05 -13.89 -0.55
CA LYS A 17 12.92 -14.41 -1.93
C LYS A 17 12.83 -15.93 -1.98
N ASP A 18 13.65 -16.62 -1.19
CA ASP A 18 13.65 -18.08 -1.09
C ASP A 18 12.31 -18.59 -0.53
N TRP A 19 11.74 -17.88 0.45
CA TRP A 19 10.42 -18.20 0.99
C TRP A 19 9.31 -18.03 -0.06
N PHE A 20 9.31 -16.94 -0.83
CA PHE A 20 8.32 -16.74 -1.90
C PHE A 20 8.42 -17.82 -2.98
N THR A 21 9.64 -18.18 -3.37
CA THR A 21 9.91 -19.25 -4.34
C THR A 21 9.36 -20.59 -3.84
N LYS A 22 9.62 -20.94 -2.57
CA LYS A 22 9.09 -22.16 -1.94
C LYS A 22 7.57 -22.18 -1.88
N LYS A 23 6.93 -21.02 -1.73
CA LYS A 23 5.47 -20.86 -1.71
C LYS A 23 4.85 -20.72 -3.10
N GLN A 24 5.65 -20.76 -4.16
CA GLN A 24 5.19 -20.59 -5.54
C GLN A 24 4.45 -19.26 -5.73
N LEU A 25 4.89 -18.23 -5.01
CA LEU A 25 4.36 -16.88 -5.10
C LEU A 25 5.21 -16.08 -6.08
N GLU A 26 4.56 -15.57 -7.13
CA GLU A 26 5.20 -14.67 -8.10
C GLU A 26 5.17 -13.25 -7.53
N VAL A 27 6.33 -12.67 -7.24
CA VAL A 27 6.45 -11.26 -6.84
C VAL A 27 6.42 -10.41 -8.10
N LEU A 28 5.49 -9.47 -8.18
CA LEU A 28 5.39 -8.53 -9.29
C LEU A 28 6.65 -7.66 -9.33
N ALA A 29 7.33 -7.65 -10.47
CA ALA A 29 8.42 -6.73 -10.73
C ALA A 29 7.85 -5.32 -10.92
N TRP A 30 7.93 -4.50 -9.87
CA TRP A 30 7.44 -3.13 -9.84
C TRP A 30 8.59 -2.14 -9.65
N PRO A 31 8.56 -0.93 -10.25
CA PRO A 31 9.57 0.07 -9.99
C PRO A 31 9.60 0.42 -8.49
N ALA A 32 10.74 0.17 -7.85
CA ALA A 32 10.98 0.57 -6.48
C ALA A 32 10.80 2.09 -6.34
N SER A 33 10.06 2.54 -5.33
CA SER A 33 9.70 3.95 -5.05
C SER A 33 8.54 4.57 -5.84
N SER A 34 7.41 3.86 -5.99
CA SER A 34 6.12 4.52 -6.26
C SER A 34 5.23 4.46 -5.02
N PRO A 35 5.41 5.34 -4.03
CA PRO A 35 4.57 5.37 -2.82
C PRO A 35 3.09 5.60 -3.13
N ASP A 36 2.80 6.24 -4.27
CA ASP A 36 1.43 6.49 -4.75
C ASP A 36 0.70 5.22 -5.22
N LEU A 37 1.45 4.14 -5.50
CA LEU A 37 0.96 2.89 -6.09
C LEU A 37 0.95 1.71 -5.11
N ASN A 38 0.99 1.98 -3.80
CA ASN A 38 0.90 0.95 -2.79
C ASN A 38 -0.53 0.88 -2.24
N VAL A 39 -1.38 0.01 -2.81
CA VAL A 39 -2.76 -0.26 -2.36
C VAL A 39 -2.89 -0.30 -0.82
N ILE A 40 -1.90 -0.86 -0.10
CA ILE A 40 -1.95 -0.96 1.37
C ILE A 40 -1.84 0.41 2.07
N GLU A 41 -1.06 1.35 1.52
CA GLU A 41 -0.95 2.72 2.06
C GLU A 41 -2.25 3.50 1.84
N ASN A 42 -2.87 3.32 0.67
CA ASN A 42 -4.18 3.89 0.36
C ASN A 42 -5.25 3.32 1.30
N LEU A 43 -5.22 2.01 1.58
CA LEU A 43 -6.09 1.38 2.57
C LEU A 43 -5.86 1.94 3.98
N TRP A 44 -4.60 2.08 4.41
CA TRP A 44 -4.25 2.68 5.69
C TRP A 44 -4.70 4.14 5.81
N ALA A 45 -4.68 4.92 4.73
CA ALA A 45 -5.21 6.29 4.72
C ALA A 45 -6.70 6.32 5.04
N ILE A 46 -7.49 5.39 4.49
CA ILE A 46 -8.92 5.25 4.78
C ILE A 46 -9.14 4.89 6.26
N VAL A 47 -8.41 3.92 6.78
CA VAL A 47 -8.50 3.47 8.17
C VAL A 47 -8.12 4.60 9.14
N LYS A 48 -7.00 5.30 8.89
CA LYS A 48 -6.56 6.46 9.68
C LYS A 48 -7.62 7.57 9.70
N ARG A 49 -8.26 7.85 8.57
CA ARG A 49 -9.35 8.82 8.49
C ARG A 49 -10.52 8.44 9.40
N LYS A 50 -10.96 7.18 9.36
CA LYS A 50 -12.06 6.68 10.22
C LYS A 50 -11.72 6.75 11.72
N ILE A 51 -10.46 6.54 12.10
CA ILE A 51 -10.02 6.59 13.50
C ILE A 51 -9.92 8.03 14.00
N ARG A 52 -9.42 8.95 13.16
CA ARG A 52 -9.23 10.37 13.50
C ARG A 52 -10.52 11.01 14.01
N ASP A 53 -11.64 10.66 13.40
CA ASP A 53 -12.95 11.21 13.76
C ASP A 53 -13.43 10.74 15.15
N ARG A 54 -12.90 9.61 15.64
CA ARG A 54 -13.26 9.02 16.95
C ARG A 54 -12.41 9.50 18.12
N LYS A 55 -11.29 10.21 17.86
CA LYS A 55 -10.40 10.81 18.87
C LYS A 55 -10.11 9.89 20.08
N PRO A 56 -9.55 8.68 19.88
CA PRO A 56 -9.23 7.78 20.99
C PRO A 56 -8.22 8.42 21.94
N THR A 57 -8.44 8.32 23.25
CA THR A 57 -7.55 8.86 24.29
C THR A 57 -6.77 7.80 25.03
N THR A 58 -7.09 6.51 24.81
CA THR A 58 -6.36 5.37 25.38
C THR A 58 -5.88 4.41 24.31
N LEU A 59 -4.84 3.62 24.64
CA LEU A 59 -4.32 2.60 23.75
C LEU A 59 -5.38 1.55 23.39
N ASP A 60 -6.23 1.17 24.34
CA ASP A 60 -7.27 0.15 24.11
C ASP A 60 -8.38 0.68 23.20
N GLN A 61 -8.79 1.95 23.38
CA GLN A 61 -9.70 2.60 22.45
C GLN A 61 -9.11 2.69 21.04
N LEU A 62 -7.82 2.99 20.93
CA LEU A 62 -7.13 3.02 19.63
C LEU A 62 -7.15 1.63 18.97
N LYS A 63 -6.80 0.56 19.69
CA LYS A 63 -6.84 -0.82 19.19
C LYS A 63 -8.25 -1.21 18.73
N GLN A 64 -9.28 -0.96 19.55
CA GLN A 64 -10.68 -1.24 19.21
C GLN A 64 -11.11 -0.48 17.95
N ASN A 65 -10.72 0.78 17.85
CA ASN A 65 -11.06 1.63 16.71
C ASN A 65 -10.36 1.19 15.42
N ILE A 66 -9.09 0.74 15.50
CA ILE A 66 -8.38 0.16 14.37
C ILE A 66 -9.11 -1.09 13.88
N ALA A 67 -9.41 -2.04 14.77
CA ALA A 67 -10.11 -3.28 14.43
C ALA A 67 -11.48 -2.97 13.78
N THR A 68 -12.27 -2.08 14.39
CA THR A 68 -13.58 -1.69 13.86
C THR A 68 -13.47 -0.99 12.51
N ALA A 69 -12.51 -0.09 12.34
CA ALA A 69 -12.31 0.64 11.09
C ALA A 69 -11.87 -0.27 9.95
N TRP A 70 -11.04 -1.28 10.28
CA TRP A 70 -10.56 -2.32 9.37
C TRP A 70 -11.71 -3.22 8.90
N GLU A 71 -12.49 -3.78 9.81
CA GLU A 71 -13.67 -4.61 9.48
C GLU A 71 -14.73 -3.85 8.68
N ALA A 72 -14.80 -2.52 8.85
CA ALA A 72 -15.72 -1.68 8.10
C ALA A 72 -15.22 -1.34 6.67
N VAL A 73 -14.07 -1.83 6.23
CA VAL A 73 -13.63 -1.68 4.83
C VAL A 73 -14.32 -2.76 4.00
N SER A 74 -15.12 -2.33 3.01
CA SER A 74 -15.79 -3.27 2.10
C SER A 74 -14.84 -3.82 1.05
N ALA A 75 -15.15 -5.03 0.55
CA ALA A 75 -14.47 -5.61 -0.61
C ALA A 75 -14.51 -4.67 -1.84
N GLU A 76 -15.61 -3.95 -2.05
CA GLU A 76 -15.74 -2.95 -3.12
C GLU A 76 -14.71 -1.82 -2.99
N THR A 77 -14.38 -1.41 -1.76
CA THR A 77 -13.34 -0.40 -1.53
C THR A 77 -11.98 -0.96 -1.95
N CYS A 78 -11.67 -2.20 -1.61
CA CYS A 78 -10.45 -2.87 -2.03
C CYS A 78 -10.37 -3.00 -3.56
N ASP A 79 -11.47 -3.40 -4.21
CA ASP A 79 -11.52 -3.52 -5.67
C ASP A 79 -11.29 -2.19 -6.38
N LYS A 80 -11.83 -1.09 -5.84
CA LYS A 80 -11.59 0.26 -6.37
C LYS A 80 -10.12 0.65 -6.25
N LEU A 81 -9.50 0.39 -5.10
CA LEU A 81 -8.08 0.71 -4.89
C LEU A 81 -7.18 -0.08 -5.85
N VAL A 82 -7.42 -1.38 -6.05
CA VAL A 82 -6.65 -2.21 -6.98
C VAL A 82 -6.80 -1.71 -8.43
N LYS A 83 -7.99 -1.25 -8.82
CA LYS A 83 -8.24 -0.72 -10.17
C LYS A 83 -7.57 0.63 -10.42
N ILE A 84 -7.51 1.50 -9.42
CA ILE A 84 -6.82 2.80 -9.52
C ILE A 84 -5.32 2.56 -9.79
N ASP A 85 -4.68 1.71 -8.99
CA ASP A 85 -3.26 1.39 -9.15
C ASP A 85 -2.96 0.74 -10.52
N ALA A 86 -3.87 -0.12 -11.01
CA ALA A 86 -3.75 -0.75 -12.34
C ALA A 86 -3.91 0.25 -13.51
N ALA A 87 -4.80 1.24 -13.37
CA ALA A 87 -4.99 2.27 -14.38
C ALA A 87 -3.77 3.21 -14.48
N GLU A 88 -3.16 3.57 -13.34
CA GLU A 88 -1.94 4.38 -13.30
C GLU A 88 -0.73 3.66 -13.91
N THR A 89 -0.69 2.31 -13.83
CA THR A 89 0.33 1.51 -14.52
C THR A 89 0.22 1.58 -16.05
N SER A 90 -1.01 1.67 -16.56
CA SER A 90 -1.27 1.75 -18.00
C SER A 90 -0.99 3.15 -18.58
N GLY A 91 -1.04 4.19 -17.74
CA GLY A 91 -0.73 5.57 -18.12
C GLY A 91 0.77 5.90 -18.16
N SER A 92 1.65 5.04 -17.64
CA SER A 92 3.09 5.33 -17.53
C SER A 92 3.88 5.11 -18.84
N HIS A 93 3.24 4.67 -19.93
CA HIS A 93 3.81 4.74 -21.27
C HIS A 93 3.43 6.06 -21.96
N THR A 94 3.91 7.19 -21.44
CA THR A 94 4.21 8.45 -22.18
C THR A 94 4.37 9.60 -21.17
N SER A 95 5.58 9.82 -20.67
CA SER A 95 6.20 11.16 -20.63
C SER A 95 7.57 11.11 -19.97
N GLN A 96 8.55 11.64 -20.70
CA GLN A 96 9.91 11.89 -20.25
C GLN A 96 9.96 12.88 -19.09
N GLY A 97 10.85 12.59 -18.14
CA GLY A 97 11.79 13.53 -17.51
C GLY A 97 11.26 14.86 -16.94
N GLY A 98 11.20 14.95 -15.62
CA GLY A 98 11.08 16.24 -14.94
C GLY A 98 11.14 16.11 -13.41
N SER A 99 12.35 16.11 -12.84
CA SER A 99 12.55 16.23 -11.39
C SER A 99 12.03 17.57 -10.87
N HIS A 100 10.92 17.57 -10.12
CA HIS A 100 10.53 18.71 -9.31
C HIS A 100 10.86 18.46 -7.83
N LYS A 101 12.00 19.00 -7.40
CA LYS A 101 12.35 19.21 -5.99
C LYS A 101 11.31 20.15 -5.37
N ILE A 102 10.63 19.73 -4.31
CA ILE A 102 9.90 20.64 -3.43
C ILE A 102 10.65 20.74 -2.11
N LEU A 103 11.26 21.91 -1.92
CA LEU A 103 11.80 22.42 -0.67
C LEU A 103 10.74 22.34 0.44
N ARG A 104 11.06 21.69 1.56
CA ARG A 104 10.41 22.01 2.85
C ARG A 104 11.34 22.96 3.59
N LYS A 105 10.85 24.19 3.83
CA LYS A 105 11.35 25.06 4.91
C LYS A 105 10.78 24.57 6.24
#